data_AF-A7MVA9-F1
#
_entry.id   AF-A7MVA9-F1
#
_cell.length_a   1.000
_cell.length_b   1.000
_cell.length_c   1.000
_cell.angle_alpha   90.00
_cell.angle_beta   90.00
_cell.angle_gamma   90.00
#
_symmetry.space_group_name_H-M   'P 1'
#
loop_
_entity.id
_entity.type
_entity.pdbx_description
1 polymer ?
#
loop_
_entity_poly.entity_id
_entity_poly.type
_entity_poly.pdbx_seq_one_letter_code
_entity_poly.pdbx_strand_id
1 'polypeptide(L)'
;MIADQNESAYFSRYLHDSSMLVVGSPQNPAAREHDFVFISEKGTTSGQPLTYKSIHKIVDKFGEALGIKLHPHKLRHKWNEVFEDKAREHGLTPEKNEDLRKYAMGWVEDSKMASVYNEYQLAVTVADISAKTQTKAVPRLGDGHES
;
A
#
# COMPACT_ATOMS: atom_id res chain seq x y z
N MET A 1 10.16 24.46 7.91
CA MET A 1 10.23 24.09 6.47
C MET A 1 8.82 24.07 5.96
N ILE A 2 8.52 24.98 5.03
CA ILE A 2 7.20 25.21 4.46
C ILE A 2 7.04 24.17 3.35
N ALA A 3 6.08 23.25 3.49
CA ALA A 3 5.69 22.39 2.38
C ALA A 3 5.12 23.29 1.28
N ASP A 4 5.70 23.19 0.09
CA ASP A 4 5.37 24.01 -1.07
C ASP A 4 3.88 23.82 -1.43
N GLN A 5 3.13 24.93 -1.50
CA GLN A 5 1.70 24.94 -1.84
C GLN A 5 1.41 24.34 -3.22
N ASN A 6 2.45 24.11 -4.03
CA ASN A 6 2.34 23.49 -5.34
C ASN A 6 2.16 21.96 -5.28
N GLU A 7 2.72 21.27 -4.28
CA GLU A 7 2.63 19.80 -4.19
C GLU A 7 1.22 19.31 -3.82
N SER A 8 0.47 20.09 -3.04
CA SER A 8 -0.93 19.75 -2.69
C SER A 8 -1.85 19.78 -3.91
N ALA A 9 -1.60 20.67 -4.87
CA ALA A 9 -2.36 20.79 -6.10
C ALA A 9 -2.12 19.58 -7.03
N TYR A 10 -0.88 19.09 -7.12
CA TYR A 10 -0.55 17.88 -7.89
C TYR A 10 -1.18 16.63 -7.27
N PHE A 11 -1.11 16.48 -5.95
CA PHE A 11 -1.69 15.33 -5.26
C PHE A 11 -3.22 15.31 -5.37
N SER A 12 -3.86 16.47 -5.19
CA SER A 12 -5.31 16.64 -5.35
C SER A 12 -5.78 16.31 -6.77
N ARG A 13 -5.06 16.78 -7.80
CA ARG A 13 -5.38 16.49 -9.20
C ARG A 13 -5.19 15.03 -9.58
N TYR A 14 -4.15 14.37 -9.07
CA TYR A 14 -3.91 12.95 -9.29
C TYR A 14 -5.01 12.06 -8.67
N LEU A 15 -5.52 12.43 -7.50
CA LEU A 15 -6.65 11.76 -6.86
C LEU A 15 -7.97 12.00 -7.61
N HIS A 16 -8.14 13.19 -8.20
CA HIS A 16 -9.32 13.55 -8.98
C HIS A 16 -9.42 12.76 -10.31
N ASP A 17 -8.29 12.57 -11.00
CA ASP A 17 -8.24 11.83 -12.27
C ASP A 17 -8.27 10.29 -12.05
N SER A 18 -7.88 9.81 -10.87
CA SER A 18 -7.79 8.38 -10.54
C SER A 18 -9.04 7.81 -9.85
N SER A 19 -10.25 8.15 -10.27
CA SER A 19 -11.51 7.49 -9.82
C SER A 19 -11.68 7.26 -8.30
N MET A 20 -11.01 8.03 -7.45
CA MET A 20 -11.07 7.88 -6.00
C MET A 20 -12.06 8.90 -5.44
N LEU A 21 -13.25 8.39 -5.13
CA LEU A 21 -14.40 9.07 -4.55
C LEU A 21 -13.99 10.16 -3.53
N VAL A 22 -14.12 11.44 -3.90
CA VAL A 22 -14.03 12.57 -2.96
C VAL A 22 -15.31 12.54 -2.12
N VAL A 23 -15.25 11.95 -0.93
CA VAL A 23 -16.35 11.93 0.04
C VAL A 23 -16.18 13.10 1.01
N GLY A 24 -16.16 14.32 0.46
CA GLY A 24 -16.17 15.56 1.23
C GLY A 24 -17.40 16.35 0.83
N SER A 25 -18.49 16.22 1.57
CA SER A 25 -19.71 17.01 1.36
C SER A 25 -19.38 18.50 1.48
N PRO A 26 -19.54 19.32 0.42
CA PRO A 26 -19.28 20.77 0.46
C PRO A 26 -20.18 21.55 1.42
N GLN A 27 -21.10 20.87 2.10
CA GLN A 27 -22.15 21.47 2.91
C GLN A 27 -21.73 21.76 4.35
N ASN A 28 -20.61 21.20 4.85
CA ASN A 28 -20.13 21.49 6.21
C ASN A 28 -19.15 22.69 6.21
N PRO A 29 -19.45 23.79 6.92
CA PRO A 29 -18.56 24.95 7.02
C PRO A 29 -17.15 24.60 7.50
N ALA A 30 -17.00 23.69 8.46
CA ALA A 30 -15.71 23.30 9.01
C ALA A 30 -14.82 22.56 8.00
N ALA A 31 -15.42 21.84 7.04
CA ALA A 31 -14.67 21.17 5.98
C ALA A 31 -14.04 22.15 4.99
N ARG A 32 -14.49 23.42 4.97
CA ARG A 32 -13.93 24.48 4.11
C ARG A 32 -12.73 25.18 4.76
N GLU A 33 -12.41 24.88 6.01
CA GLU A 33 -11.28 25.49 6.73
C GLU A 33 -9.96 24.74 6.49
N HIS A 34 -9.97 23.65 5.72
CA HIS A 34 -8.80 22.83 5.45
C HIS A 34 -8.92 22.07 4.12
N ASP A 35 -7.81 21.54 3.61
CA ASP A 35 -7.75 20.80 2.33
C ASP A 35 -7.76 19.27 2.49
N PHE A 36 -8.12 18.74 3.67
CA PHE A 36 -8.16 17.29 3.88
C PHE A 36 -9.29 16.62 3.08
N VAL A 37 -8.93 15.58 2.34
CA VAL A 37 -9.87 14.79 1.50
C VAL A 37 -10.84 13.95 2.35
N PHE A 38 -10.37 13.42 3.47
CA PHE A 38 -11.17 12.55 4.35
C PHE A 38 -11.54 13.26 5.64
N ILE A 39 -12.83 13.51 5.80
CA ILE A 39 -13.42 14.17 6.96
C ILE A 39 -14.42 13.27 7.67
N SER A 40 -14.70 13.60 8.93
CA SER A 40 -15.81 13.02 9.67
C SER A 40 -17.13 13.58 9.15
N GLU A 41 -18.07 12.70 8.79
CA GLU A 41 -19.39 13.12 8.29
C GLU A 41 -20.32 13.61 9.42
N LYS A 42 -20.26 12.99 10.61
CA LYS A 42 -21.28 13.14 11.67
C LYS A 42 -20.66 13.26 13.06
N GLY A 43 -21.43 13.82 13.99
CA GLY A 43 -21.04 13.99 15.39
C GLY A 43 -20.36 15.33 15.67
N THR A 44 -19.79 15.48 16.87
CA THR A 44 -19.11 16.71 17.30
C THR A 44 -17.87 17.07 16.48
N THR A 45 -17.32 16.10 15.74
CA THR A 45 -16.18 16.27 14.84
C THR A 45 -16.61 16.43 13.38
N SER A 46 -17.89 16.60 13.08
CA SER A 46 -18.35 16.70 11.69
C SER A 46 -17.64 17.83 10.95
N GLY A 47 -17.13 17.52 9.76
CA GLY A 47 -16.35 18.45 8.94
C GLY A 47 -14.86 18.51 9.28
N GLN A 48 -14.42 17.89 10.38
CA GLN A 48 -13.01 17.84 10.77
C GLN A 48 -12.29 16.64 10.12
N PRO A 49 -10.95 16.68 9.98
CA PRO A 49 -10.16 15.59 9.43
C PRO A 49 -10.32 14.30 10.26
N LEU A 50 -10.25 13.15 9.59
CA LEU A 50 -10.27 11.87 10.30
C LEU A 50 -9.08 11.73 11.25
N THR A 51 -9.37 11.28 12.48
CA THR A 51 -8.32 10.96 13.44
C THR A 51 -7.64 9.64 13.10
N TYR A 52 -6.40 9.45 13.57
CA TYR A 52 -5.68 8.17 13.47
C TYR A 52 -6.49 6.99 14.01
N LYS A 53 -7.19 7.17 15.14
CA LYS A 53 -8.07 6.15 15.72
C LYS A 53 -9.25 5.80 14.81
N SER A 54 -9.82 6.80 14.13
CA SER A 54 -10.91 6.59 13.17
C SER A 54 -10.45 5.76 11.98
N ILE A 55 -9.25 6.03 11.44
CA ILE A 55 -8.66 5.26 10.35
C ILE A 55 -8.43 3.80 10.77
N HIS A 56 -7.84 3.58 11.95
CA HIS A 56 -7.67 2.24 12.51
C HIS A 56 -9.00 1.49 12.59
N LYS A 57 -10.03 2.12 13.16
CA LYS A 57 -11.36 1.52 13.29
C LYS A 57 -11.98 1.16 11.94
N ILE A 58 -11.79 2.00 10.90
CA ILE A 58 -12.27 1.71 9.54
C ILE A 58 -11.58 0.45 9.01
N VAL A 59 -10.24 0.38 9.12
CA VAL A 59 -9.46 -0.76 8.63
C VAL A 59 -9.76 -2.04 9.41
N ASP A 60 -9.92 -1.96 10.73
CA ASP A 60 -10.28 -3.10 11.56
C ASP A 60 -11.65 -3.65 11.16
N LYS A 61 -12.65 -2.79 10.92
CA LYS A 61 -13.97 -3.20 10.41
C LYS A 61 -13.90 -3.91 9.06
N PHE A 62 -13.05 -3.43 8.15
CA PHE A 62 -12.81 -4.13 6.88
C PHE A 62 -12.19 -5.51 7.12
N GLY A 63 -11.23 -5.60 8.04
CA GLY A 63 -10.65 -6.87 8.46
C GLY A 63 -11.70 -7.85 9.00
N GLU A 64 -12.56 -7.39 9.91
CA GLU A 64 -13.66 -8.17 10.48
C GLU A 64 -14.61 -8.71 9.40
N ALA A 65 -15.02 -7.86 8.46
CA ALA A 65 -15.90 -8.25 7.35
C ALA A 65 -15.28 -9.31 6.43
N LEU A 66 -13.95 -9.31 6.32
CA LEU A 66 -13.19 -10.26 5.51
C LEU A 66 -12.68 -11.48 6.31
N GLY A 67 -12.91 -11.51 7.63
CA GLY A 67 -12.38 -12.56 8.50
C GLY A 67 -10.85 -12.55 8.64
N ILE A 68 -10.19 -11.41 8.38
CA ILE A 68 -8.72 -11.27 8.46
C ILE A 68 -8.31 -10.19 9.45
N LYS A 69 -7.22 -10.43 10.17
CA LYS A 69 -6.64 -9.40 11.05
C LYS A 69 -5.90 -8.35 10.23
N LEU A 70 -6.57 -7.24 9.93
CA LEU A 70 -6.05 -6.12 9.16
C LEU A 70 -5.65 -4.96 10.08
N HIS A 71 -4.59 -4.24 9.71
CA HIS A 71 -4.19 -2.97 10.34
C HIS A 71 -3.67 -2.03 9.23
N PRO A 72 -3.73 -0.69 9.39
CA PRO A 72 -3.31 0.24 8.34
C PRO A 72 -1.90 0.00 7.80
N HIS A 73 -0.95 -0.37 8.67
CA HIS A 73 0.41 -0.71 8.24
C HIS A 73 0.48 -1.95 7.35
N LYS A 74 -0.40 -2.95 7.53
CA LYS A 74 -0.46 -4.12 6.65
C LYS A 74 -0.89 -3.76 5.24
N LEU A 75 -1.82 -2.82 5.09
CA LEU A 75 -2.20 -2.29 3.78
C LEU A 75 -1.01 -1.62 3.10
N ARG A 76 -0.23 -0.84 3.86
CA ARG A 76 1.01 -0.22 3.36
C ARG A 76 2.02 -1.28 2.90
N HIS A 77 2.18 -2.37 3.65
CA HIS A 77 3.07 -3.47 3.25
C HIS A 77 2.60 -4.15 1.96
N LYS A 78 1.31 -4.49 1.87
CA LYS A 78 0.73 -5.12 0.68
C LYS A 78 0.84 -4.22 -0.55
N TRP A 79 0.64 -2.91 -0.41
CA TRP A 79 0.84 -1.97 -1.51
C TRP A 79 2.28 -2.02 -2.04
N ASN A 80 3.29 -2.06 -1.16
CA ASN A 80 4.69 -2.16 -1.56
C ASN A 80 5.01 -3.48 -2.26
N GLU A 81 4.42 -4.60 -1.82
CA GLU A 81 4.57 -5.89 -2.52
C GLU A 81 4.00 -5.81 -3.95
N VAL A 82 2.78 -5.31 -4.10
CA VAL A 82 2.12 -5.18 -5.42
C VAL A 82 2.86 -4.19 -6.32
N PHE A 83 3.40 -3.11 -5.76
CA PHE A 83 4.20 -2.15 -6.50
C PHE A 83 5.48 -2.78 -7.04
N GLU A 84 6.15 -3.60 -6.23
CA GLU A 84 7.36 -4.32 -6.61
C GLU A 84 7.11 -5.31 -7.75
N ASP A 85 6.04 -6.10 -7.65
CA ASP A 85 5.68 -7.08 -8.68
C ASP A 85 5.44 -6.37 -10.03
N LYS A 86 4.71 -5.24 -10.01
CA LYS A 86 4.51 -4.41 -11.20
C LYS A 86 5.79 -3.78 -11.72
N ALA A 87 6.66 -3.29 -10.83
CA ALA A 87 7.94 -2.71 -11.22
C ALA A 87 8.82 -3.74 -11.98
N ARG A 88 8.80 -5.00 -11.52
CA ARG A 88 9.47 -6.12 -12.19
C ARG A 88 8.87 -6.44 -13.55
N GLU A 89 7.54 -6.48 -13.66
CA GLU A 89 6.84 -6.66 -14.94
C GLU A 89 7.18 -5.56 -15.96
N HIS A 90 7.37 -4.33 -15.47
CA HIS A 90 7.78 -3.19 -16.28
C HIS A 90 9.30 -3.12 -16.56
N GLY A 91 10.09 -4.08 -16.05
CA GLY A 91 11.54 -4.11 -16.25
C GLY A 91 12.28 -2.92 -15.64
N LEU A 92 11.77 -2.33 -14.56
CA LEU A 92 12.43 -1.24 -13.88
C LEU A 92 13.71 -1.72 -13.20
N THR A 93 14.76 -0.90 -13.22
CA THR A 93 15.97 -1.19 -12.46
C THR A 93 15.68 -1.04 -10.95
N PRO A 94 16.40 -1.78 -10.08
CA PRO A 94 16.19 -1.70 -8.64
C PRO A 94 16.29 -0.27 -8.08
N GLU A 95 17.23 0.52 -8.59
CA GLU A 95 17.46 1.90 -8.14
C GLU A 95 16.27 2.79 -8.49
N LYS A 96 15.79 2.71 -9.74
CA LYS A 96 14.64 3.50 -10.20
C LYS A 96 13.35 3.09 -9.48
N ASN A 97 13.20 1.81 -9.18
CA ASN A 97 12.08 1.29 -8.42
C ASN A 97 12.10 1.83 -6.97
N GLU A 98 13.28 1.87 -6.34
CA GLU A 98 13.44 2.46 -5.00
C GLU A 98 13.08 3.96 -4.98
N ASP A 99 13.53 4.72 -5.97
CA ASP A 99 13.20 6.15 -6.09
C ASP A 99 11.70 6.38 -6.26
N LEU A 100 11.06 5.62 -7.16
CA LEU A 100 9.61 5.70 -7.38
C LEU A 100 8.82 5.28 -6.14
N ARG A 101 9.29 4.27 -5.41
CA ARG A 101 8.68 3.84 -4.15
C ARG A 101 8.81 4.93 -3.09
N LYS A 102 10.00 5.53 -2.92
CA LYS A 102 10.22 6.64 -1.98
C LYS A 102 9.29 7.82 -2.30
N TYR A 103 9.20 8.19 -3.58
CA TYR A 103 8.32 9.24 -4.06
C TYR A 103 6.83 8.95 -3.78
N ALA A 104 6.32 7.79 -4.20
CA ALA A 104 4.93 7.40 -4.00
C ALA A 104 4.52 7.29 -2.52
N MET A 105 5.49 6.97 -1.66
CA MET A 105 5.26 6.70 -0.25
C MET A 105 5.57 7.88 0.67
N GLY A 106 6.09 8.98 0.11
CA GLY A 106 6.51 10.18 0.85
C GLY A 106 7.65 9.91 1.83
N TRP A 107 8.55 8.99 1.50
CA TRP A 107 9.71 8.70 2.34
C TRP A 107 10.83 9.70 2.09
N VAL A 108 11.48 10.14 3.17
CA VAL A 108 12.76 10.84 3.07
C VAL A 108 13.82 9.91 2.48
N GLU A 109 14.75 10.48 1.71
CA GLU A 109 15.73 9.76 0.89
C GLU A 109 16.57 8.73 1.68
N ASP A 110 16.86 9.04 2.96
CA ASP A 110 17.62 8.21 3.90
C ASP A 110 16.78 7.18 4.70
N SER A 111 15.54 6.93 4.29
CA SER A 111 14.66 6.01 5.03
C SER A 111 15.14 4.56 4.94
N LYS A 112 15.49 3.97 6.08
CA LYS A 112 15.76 2.51 6.24
C LYS A 112 14.53 1.63 6.01
N MET A 113 13.37 2.20 5.70
CA MET A 113 12.17 1.40 5.45
C MET A 113 12.27 0.59 4.15
N ALA A 114 13.03 1.07 3.16
CA ALA A 114 13.23 0.34 1.90
C ALA A 114 13.96 -1.00 2.10
N SER A 115 14.93 -1.06 3.02
CA SER A 115 15.72 -2.27 3.27
C SER A 115 14.87 -3.42 3.83
N VAL A 116 13.89 -3.12 4.68
CA VAL A 116 12.97 -4.14 5.25
C VAL A 116 12.16 -4.85 4.16
N TYR A 117 11.74 -4.13 3.11
CA TYR A 117 11.01 -4.74 1.99
C TYR A 117 11.92 -5.58 1.10
N ASN A 118 13.15 -5.12 0.89
CA ASN A 118 14.13 -5.86 0.11
C ASN A 118 14.47 -7.20 0.79
N GLU A 119 14.58 -7.23 2.12
CA GLU A 119 14.76 -8.47 2.89
C GLU A 119 13.60 -9.46 2.71
N TYR A 120 12.35 -8.99 2.79
CA TYR A 120 11.17 -9.84 2.53
C TYR A 120 11.19 -10.43 1.12
N GLN A 121 11.49 -9.61 0.11
CA GLN A 121 11.56 -10.05 -1.28
C GLN A 121 12.68 -11.06 -1.52
N LEU A 122 13.84 -10.85 -0.89
CA LEU A 122 14.95 -11.80 -0.95
C LEU A 122 14.52 -13.15 -0.36
N ALA A 123 13.84 -13.14 0.79
CA ALA A 123 13.33 -14.36 1.41
C ALA A 123 12.31 -15.10 0.53
N VAL A 124 11.36 -14.37 -0.08
CA VAL A 124 10.38 -14.94 -1.02
C VAL A 124 11.07 -15.55 -2.25
N THR A 125 12.04 -14.85 -2.83
CA THR A 125 12.79 -15.31 -4.00
C THR A 125 13.59 -16.58 -3.69
N VAL A 126 14.25 -16.64 -2.53
CA VAL A 126 14.97 -17.84 -2.07
C VAL A 126 14.01 -19.02 -1.87
N ALA A 127 12.84 -18.79 -1.28
CA ALA A 127 11.83 -19.82 -1.10
C ALA A 127 11.32 -20.38 -2.44
N ASP A 128 11.04 -19.51 -3.41
CA ASP A 128 10.60 -19.91 -4.75
C ASP A 128 11.67 -20.74 -5.50
N ILE A 129 12.93 -20.30 -5.46
CA ILE A 129 14.06 -21.06 -6.04
C ILE A 129 14.19 -22.43 -5.38
N SER A 130 14.06 -22.49 -4.05
CA SER A 130 14.16 -23.74 -3.29
C SER A 130 13.02 -24.71 -3.65
N ALA A 131 11.79 -24.23 -3.77
CA ALA A 131 10.63 -25.03 -4.17
C ALA A 131 10.76 -25.56 -5.61
N LYS A 132 11.25 -24.73 -6.54
CA LYS A 132 11.53 -25.15 -7.92
C LYS A 132 12.63 -26.22 -7.99
N THR A 133 13.65 -26.09 -7.15
CA THR A 133 14.75 -27.07 -7.05
C THR A 133 14.24 -28.40 -6.49
N GLN A 134 13.46 -28.39 -5.41
CA GLN A 134 12.86 -29.60 -4.84
C GLN A 134 11.94 -30.32 -5.84
N THR A 135 11.10 -29.58 -6.56
CA THR A 135 10.20 -30.14 -7.59
C THR A 135 10.96 -30.85 -8.72
N LYS A 136 12.16 -30.37 -9.09
CA LYS A 136 13.01 -31.04 -10.10
C LYS A 136 13.77 -32.24 -9.54
N ALA A 137 14.06 -32.24 -8.24
CA ALA A 137 14.87 -33.27 -7.59
C ALA A 137 14.05 -34.50 -7.14
N VAL A 138 12.75 -34.37 -6.95
CA VAL A 138 11.86 -35.48 -6.56
C VAL A 138 11.36 -36.20 -7.84
N PRO A 139 11.75 -37.46 -8.08
CA PRO A 139 11.18 -38.26 -9.16
C PRO A 139 9.68 -38.43 -8.94
N ARG A 140 8.87 -38.45 -10.01
CA ARG A 140 7.45 -38.84 -9.93
C ARG A 140 7.35 -40.27 -9.42
N LEU A 141 7.15 -40.45 -8.11
CA LEU A 141 6.83 -41.73 -7.51
C LEU A 141 5.36 -42.03 -7.81
N GLY A 142 5.09 -42.59 -8.99
CA GLY A 142 3.73 -42.99 -9.33
C GLY A 142 3.44 -43.31 -10.79
N ASP A 143 4.36 -43.95 -11.52
CA ASP A 143 4.05 -44.55 -12.83
C ASP A 143 4.79 -45.90 -12.97
N GLY A 144 4.56 -46.82 -12.04
CA GLY A 144 5.19 -48.15 -12.08
C GLY A 144 4.40 -49.22 -11.36
N HIS A 145 3.91 -50.18 -12.15
CA HIS A 145 3.28 -51.48 -11.82
C HIS A 145 1.79 -51.44 -11.37
N GLU A 146 0.87 -52.23 -11.94
CA GLU A 146 0.99 -53.39 -12.83
C GLU A 146 -0.37 -53.74 -13.50
N SER A 147 -0.27 -54.52 -14.59
CA SER A 147 -1.26 -55.26 -15.39
C SER A 147 -2.71 -55.41 -14.90
#